data_AF-A0A1E7Q713-F1
#
_entry.id   AF-A0A1E7Q713-F1
#
_cell.length_a   1.000
_cell.length_b   1.000
_cell.length_c   1.000
_cell.angle_alpha   90.00
_cell.angle_beta   90.00
_cell.angle_gamma   90.00
#
_symmetry.space_group_name_H-M   'P 1'
#
loop_
_entity.id
_entity.type
_entity.pdbx_description
1 polymer ?
#
loop_
_entity_poly.entity_id
_entity_poly.type
_entity_poly.pdbx_seq_one_letter_code
_entity_poly.pdbx_strand_id
1 'polypeptide(L)'
;MDNIIARSRTAFRWTLTFRVMSQIFTWFASLFVIRLLTPADYGIIAIVETVSMLTLQLASAGLGNALIRQDNLSTTFIRKILGLLIVFNLTLATLQFALAQQIALFYAQPELEIVLKVMTVGFLLSPWVIVASNLLAKEMNFKSRSKIDFIASVCGSISALAMAYLGMGYWSLILANLAVLFFRFIGYNIELKKIYWPSINFSGTSDAIKFGATLAATGILFTVFMKVDILIAGQF
;
A
#
# COMPACT_ATOMS: atom_id res chain seq x y z
N MET A 1 -3.90 25.57 -23.79
CA MET A 1 -3.18 24.27 -23.77
C MET A 1 -1.81 24.38 -23.10
N ASP A 2 -1.05 25.46 -23.28
CA ASP A 2 0.31 25.62 -22.75
C ASP A 2 0.44 25.52 -21.22
N ASN A 3 -0.56 25.99 -20.48
CA ASN A 3 -0.57 25.93 -19.01
C ASN A 3 -0.69 24.47 -18.49
N ILE A 4 -1.41 23.59 -19.20
CA ILE A 4 -1.53 22.17 -18.85
C ILE A 4 -0.21 21.45 -19.14
N ILE A 5 0.44 21.76 -20.26
CA ILE A 5 1.74 21.17 -20.64
C ILE A 5 2.84 21.60 -19.66
N ALA A 6 2.88 22.87 -19.27
CA ALA A 6 3.85 23.39 -18.31
C ALA A 6 3.65 22.80 -16.90
N ARG A 7 2.39 22.70 -16.42
CA ARG A 7 2.06 22.02 -15.16
C ARG A 7 2.42 20.55 -15.20
N SER A 8 2.12 19.85 -16.30
CA SER A 8 2.44 18.43 -16.47
C SER A 8 3.94 18.17 -16.50
N ARG A 9 4.73 19.01 -17.19
CA ARG A 9 6.21 18.92 -17.19
C ARG A 9 6.80 19.14 -15.80
N THR A 10 6.32 20.15 -15.08
CA THR A 10 6.80 20.44 -13.73
C THR A 10 6.43 19.32 -12.76
N ALA A 11 5.18 18.86 -12.79
CA ALA A 11 4.72 17.72 -12.00
C ALA A 11 5.53 16.45 -12.32
N PHE A 12 5.74 16.15 -13.60
CA PHE A 12 6.53 15.02 -14.05
C PHE A 12 7.97 15.07 -13.54
N ARG A 13 8.64 16.24 -13.65
CA ARG A 13 10.00 16.42 -13.12
C ARG A 13 10.06 16.15 -11.63
N TRP A 14 9.14 16.72 -10.85
CA TRP A 14 9.10 16.50 -9.39
C TRP A 14 8.80 15.04 -9.04
N THR A 15 7.85 14.41 -9.72
CA THR A 15 7.54 12.99 -9.51
C THR A 15 8.73 12.11 -9.85
N LEU A 16 9.43 12.38 -10.94
CA LEU A 16 10.62 11.62 -11.32
C LEU A 16 11.75 11.81 -10.30
N THR A 17 12.06 13.06 -9.93
CA THR A 17 13.12 13.37 -8.96
C THR A 17 12.85 12.68 -7.63
N PHE A 18 11.66 12.88 -7.04
CA PHE A 18 11.34 12.27 -5.76
C PHE A 18 11.27 10.74 -5.82
N ARG A 19 10.71 10.18 -6.89
CA ARG A 19 10.65 8.71 -7.06
C ARG A 19 12.03 8.10 -7.18
N VAL A 20 12.93 8.69 -7.99
CA VAL A 20 14.30 8.20 -8.14
C VAL A 20 15.07 8.35 -6.83
N MET A 21 14.93 9.48 -6.13
CA MET A 21 15.59 9.68 -4.83
C MET A 21 15.11 8.67 -3.77
N SER A 22 13.79 8.42 -3.67
CA SER A 22 13.25 7.38 -2.79
C SER A 22 13.80 6.01 -3.13
N GLN A 23 13.89 5.66 -4.42
CA GLN A 23 14.37 4.37 -4.85
C GLN A 23 15.84 4.15 -4.48
N ILE A 24 16.68 5.17 -4.72
CA ILE A 24 18.09 5.14 -4.33
C ILE A 24 18.22 4.96 -2.82
N PHE A 25 17.46 5.72 -2.02
CA PHE A 25 17.49 5.61 -0.56
C PHE A 25 17.06 4.22 -0.08
N THR A 26 16.01 3.67 -0.69
CA THR A 26 15.50 2.32 -0.38
C THR A 26 16.56 1.26 -0.70
N TRP A 27 17.25 1.37 -1.84
CA TRP A 27 18.32 0.45 -2.20
C TRP A 27 19.51 0.53 -1.23
N PHE A 28 19.94 1.74 -0.86
CA PHE A 28 20.99 1.88 0.15
C PHE A 28 20.58 1.25 1.49
N ALA A 29 19.35 1.50 1.94
CA ALA A 29 18.82 0.87 3.15
C ALA A 29 18.82 -0.66 3.03
N SER A 30 18.29 -1.23 1.94
CA SER A 30 18.28 -2.67 1.70
C SER A 30 19.68 -3.29 1.67
N LEU A 31 20.66 -2.64 1.03
CA LEU A 31 22.06 -3.09 0.98
C LEU A 31 22.77 -2.99 2.32
N PHE A 32 22.31 -2.15 3.23
CA PHE A 32 22.80 -2.13 4.61
C PHE A 32 22.12 -3.22 5.46
N VAL A 33 20.80 -3.30 5.35
CA VAL A 33 19.99 -4.28 6.09
C VAL A 33 20.41 -5.72 5.75
N ILE A 34 20.77 -6.01 4.50
CA ILE A 34 21.23 -7.35 4.09
C ILE A 34 22.51 -7.81 4.81
N ARG A 35 23.32 -6.88 5.32
CA ARG A 35 24.52 -7.21 6.11
C ARG A 35 24.20 -7.50 7.57
N LEU A 36 23.02 -7.10 8.03
CA LEU A 36 22.57 -7.23 9.42
C LEU A 36 21.59 -8.41 9.61
N LEU A 37 20.87 -8.79 8.54
CA LEU A 37 19.90 -9.89 8.57
C LEU A 37 20.53 -11.21 8.14
N THR A 38 20.00 -12.30 8.69
CA THR A 38 20.40 -13.65 8.29
C THR A 38 19.69 -14.06 6.99
N PRO A 39 20.23 -15.02 6.22
CA PRO A 39 19.54 -15.53 5.02
C PRO A 39 18.14 -16.11 5.31
N ALA A 40 17.92 -16.65 6.52
CA ALA A 40 16.61 -17.16 6.94
C ALA A 40 15.56 -16.06 7.07
N ASP A 41 15.94 -14.88 7.59
CA ASP A 41 15.06 -13.72 7.71
C ASP A 41 14.47 -13.28 6.35
N TYR A 42 15.27 -13.39 5.30
CA TYR A 42 14.87 -13.02 3.94
C TYR A 42 13.82 -13.95 3.34
N GLY A 43 13.82 -15.24 3.71
CA GLY A 43 12.78 -16.18 3.29
C GLY A 43 11.40 -15.77 3.83
N ILE A 44 11.34 -15.44 5.13
CA ILE A 44 10.13 -14.93 5.79
C ILE A 44 9.66 -13.65 5.11
N ILE A 45 10.57 -12.68 4.90
CA ILE A 45 10.23 -11.40 4.26
C ILE A 45 9.69 -11.60 2.85
N ALA A 46 10.31 -12.46 2.03
CA ALA A 46 9.88 -12.70 0.66
C ALA A 46 8.45 -13.28 0.58
N ILE A 47 8.12 -14.22 1.47
CA ILE A 47 6.77 -14.79 1.57
C ILE A 47 5.78 -13.71 2.01
N VAL A 48 6.12 -12.97 3.07
CA VAL A 48 5.27 -11.90 3.62
C VAL A 48 5.02 -10.79 2.61
N GLU A 49 6.04 -10.36 1.87
CA GLU A 49 5.92 -9.36 0.80
C GLU A 49 5.04 -9.87 -0.34
N THR A 50 5.16 -11.15 -0.70
CA THR A 50 4.33 -11.76 -1.74
C THR A 50 2.85 -11.78 -1.34
N VAL A 51 2.55 -12.24 -0.13
CA VAL A 51 1.18 -12.22 0.42
C VAL A 51 0.68 -10.78 0.53
N SER A 52 1.49 -9.87 1.05
CA SER A 52 1.11 -8.47 1.21
C SER A 52 0.86 -7.77 -0.12
N MET A 53 1.64 -8.06 -1.16
CA MET A 53 1.45 -7.49 -2.49
C MET A 53 0.13 -7.95 -3.13
N LEU A 54 -0.21 -9.24 -2.99
CA LEU A 54 -1.50 -9.79 -3.43
C LEU A 54 -2.66 -9.08 -2.72
N THR A 55 -2.60 -9.01 -1.39
CA THR A 55 -3.71 -8.44 -0.60
C THR A 55 -3.79 -6.92 -0.75
N LEU A 56 -2.68 -6.20 -0.91
CA LEU A 56 -2.68 -4.76 -1.17
C LEU A 56 -3.22 -4.43 -2.56
N GLN A 57 -2.89 -5.23 -3.58
CA GLN A 57 -3.49 -5.07 -4.89
C GLN A 57 -5.00 -5.26 -4.83
N LEU A 58 -5.47 -6.32 -4.17
CA LEU A 58 -6.90 -6.50 -3.91
C LEU A 58 -7.48 -5.25 -3.24
N ALA A 59 -6.93 -4.84 -2.10
CA ALA A 59 -7.41 -3.75 -1.27
C ALA A 59 -7.47 -2.38 -1.97
N SER A 60 -6.61 -2.17 -2.97
CA SER A 60 -6.49 -0.90 -3.71
C SER A 60 -7.10 -0.94 -5.10
N ALA A 61 -7.36 -2.12 -5.65
CA ALA A 61 -7.79 -2.26 -7.03
C ALA A 61 -9.23 -1.77 -7.22
N GLY A 62 -9.32 -0.70 -7.99
CA GLY A 62 -10.52 -0.29 -8.71
C GLY A 62 -11.48 0.64 -7.96
N LEU A 63 -11.72 0.45 -6.67
CA LEU A 63 -12.60 1.36 -5.91
C LEU A 63 -11.98 2.77 -5.75
N GLY A 64 -10.65 2.86 -5.57
CA GLY A 64 -9.94 4.15 -5.55
C GLY A 64 -9.96 4.85 -6.91
N ASN A 65 -9.76 4.10 -8.00
CA ASN A 65 -9.77 4.64 -9.37
C ASN A 65 -11.16 5.15 -9.79
N ALA A 66 -12.24 4.61 -9.22
CA ALA A 66 -13.60 5.12 -9.45
C ALA A 66 -13.74 6.60 -9.02
N LEU A 67 -13.01 7.05 -8.00
CA LEU A 67 -12.99 8.46 -7.59
C LEU A 67 -12.39 9.37 -8.67
N ILE A 68 -11.35 8.91 -9.35
CA ILE A 68 -10.69 9.67 -10.41
C ILE A 68 -11.64 9.84 -11.61
N ARG A 69 -12.38 8.77 -11.97
CA ARG A 69 -13.30 8.74 -13.12
C ARG A 69 -14.55 9.62 -12.96
N GLN A 70 -15.03 9.85 -11.74
CA GLN A 70 -16.30 10.55 -11.50
C GLN A 70 -16.16 12.08 -11.68
N ASP A 71 -16.71 12.69 -12.73
CA ASP A 71 -16.50 14.13 -13.02
C ASP A 71 -16.87 15.06 -11.84
N ASN A 72 -18.07 14.91 -11.28
CA ASN A 72 -18.54 15.68 -10.13
C ASN A 72 -18.46 14.86 -8.83
N LEU A 73 -17.39 15.04 -8.07
CA LEU A 73 -17.22 14.42 -6.76
C LEU A 73 -18.00 15.17 -5.67
N SER A 74 -19.13 14.62 -5.26
CA SER A 74 -19.78 15.06 -4.02
C SER A 74 -19.01 14.53 -2.81
N THR A 75 -18.96 15.31 -1.72
CA THR A 75 -18.40 14.84 -0.44
C THR A 75 -19.11 13.56 0.02
N THR A 76 -20.41 13.45 -0.21
CA THR A 76 -21.19 12.25 0.09
C THR A 76 -20.65 11.02 -0.65
N PHE A 77 -20.38 11.12 -1.96
CA PHE A 77 -19.83 10.02 -2.74
C PHE A 77 -18.45 9.57 -2.22
N ILE A 78 -17.56 10.52 -1.87
CA ILE A 78 -16.25 10.21 -1.28
C ILE A 78 -16.42 9.41 0.02
N ARG A 79 -17.33 9.81 0.90
CA ARG A 79 -17.62 9.10 2.16
C ARG A 79 -18.16 7.68 1.92
N LYS A 80 -18.98 7.48 0.88
CA LYS A 80 -19.51 6.16 0.50
C LYS A 80 -18.41 5.24 -0.03
N ILE A 81 -17.53 5.75 -0.91
CA ILE A 81 -16.38 5.00 -1.41
C ILE A 81 -15.41 4.65 -0.28
N LEU A 82 -15.16 5.58 0.64
CA LEU A 82 -14.37 5.30 1.84
C LEU A 82 -15.00 4.19 2.69
N GLY A 83 -16.32 4.22 2.89
CA GLY A 83 -17.04 3.15 3.59
C GLY A 83 -16.89 1.78 2.92
N LEU A 84 -17.01 1.73 1.59
CA LEU A 84 -16.80 0.49 0.83
C LEU A 84 -15.37 -0.02 0.95
N LEU A 85 -14.38 0.88 0.84
CA LEU A 85 -12.97 0.52 1.00
C LEU A 85 -12.69 -0.02 2.40
N ILE A 86 -13.27 0.57 3.45
CA ILE A 86 -13.13 0.06 4.83
C ILE A 86 -13.73 -1.34 4.96
N VAL A 87 -14.98 -1.54 4.51
CA VAL A 87 -15.61 -2.88 4.57
C VAL A 87 -14.76 -3.90 3.82
N PHE A 88 -14.30 -3.56 2.62
CA PHE A 88 -13.50 -4.46 1.80
C PHE A 88 -12.12 -4.75 2.41
N ASN A 89 -11.42 -3.73 2.92
CA ASN A 89 -10.13 -3.89 3.59
C ASN A 89 -10.27 -4.70 4.89
N LEU A 90 -11.34 -4.49 5.65
CA LEU A 90 -11.63 -5.29 6.85
C LEU A 90 -11.89 -6.76 6.49
N THR A 91 -12.65 -7.03 5.43
CA THR A 91 -12.84 -8.41 4.95
C THR A 91 -11.51 -9.06 4.60
N LEU A 92 -10.64 -8.37 3.88
CA LEU A 92 -9.30 -8.87 3.54
C LEU A 92 -8.42 -9.06 4.80
N ALA A 93 -8.48 -8.13 5.75
CA ALA A 93 -7.77 -8.23 7.01
C ALA A 93 -8.20 -9.46 7.82
N THR A 94 -9.51 -9.69 7.94
CA THR A 94 -10.07 -10.85 8.64
C THR A 94 -9.69 -12.15 7.94
N LEU A 95 -9.75 -12.19 6.60
CA LEU A 95 -9.32 -13.37 5.83
C LEU A 95 -7.84 -13.65 6.04
N GLN A 96 -6.97 -12.64 5.92
CA GLN A 96 -5.53 -12.80 6.15
C GLN A 96 -5.23 -13.23 7.58
N PHE A 97 -5.89 -12.64 8.57
CA PHE A 97 -5.72 -13.01 9.98
C PHE A 97 -6.13 -14.46 10.24
N ALA A 98 -7.25 -14.90 9.66
CA ALA A 98 -7.78 -16.26 9.81
C ALA A 98 -6.96 -17.31 9.05
N LEU A 99 -6.31 -16.93 7.94
CA LEU A 99 -5.46 -17.80 7.13
C LEU A 99 -3.98 -17.79 7.55
N ALA A 100 -3.57 -16.86 8.42
CA ALA A 100 -2.17 -16.67 8.80
C ALA A 100 -1.52 -17.95 9.36
N GLN A 101 -2.26 -18.71 10.18
CA GLN A 101 -1.76 -19.96 10.76
C GLN A 101 -1.57 -21.05 9.69
N GLN A 102 -2.52 -21.19 8.77
CA GLN A 102 -2.49 -22.17 7.69
C GLN A 102 -1.35 -21.86 6.72
N ILE A 103 -1.11 -20.57 6.44
CA ILE A 103 0.03 -20.12 5.62
C ILE A 103 1.35 -20.45 6.33
N ALA A 104 1.46 -20.17 7.63
CA ALA A 104 2.66 -20.50 8.41
C ALA A 104 2.98 -21.99 8.42
N LEU A 105 1.94 -22.84 8.55
CA LEU A 105 2.07 -24.29 8.46
C LEU A 105 2.46 -24.75 7.05
N PHE A 106 1.89 -24.15 6.00
CA PHE A 106 2.19 -24.50 4.62
C PHE A 106 3.66 -24.25 4.25
N TYR A 107 4.23 -23.14 4.71
CA TYR A 107 5.64 -22.80 4.47
C TYR A 107 6.60 -23.38 5.53
N ALA A 108 6.10 -24.12 6.52
CA ALA A 108 6.88 -24.64 7.65
C ALA A 108 7.71 -23.57 8.39
N GLN A 109 7.15 -22.35 8.54
CA GLN A 109 7.77 -21.21 9.21
C GLN A 109 6.79 -20.59 10.23
N PRO A 110 6.85 -20.98 11.52
CA PRO A 110 5.93 -20.50 12.56
C PRO A 110 5.89 -18.98 12.72
N GLU A 111 7.02 -18.31 12.46
CA GLU A 111 7.18 -16.85 12.54
C GLU A 111 6.23 -16.11 11.59
N LEU A 112 5.83 -16.73 10.47
CA LEU A 112 4.91 -16.12 9.50
C LEU A 112 3.54 -15.82 10.11
N GLU A 113 3.07 -16.63 11.06
CA GLU A 113 1.74 -16.46 11.63
C GLU A 113 1.60 -15.10 12.29
N ILE A 114 2.55 -14.75 13.18
CA ILE A 114 2.51 -13.49 13.91
C ILE A 114 2.77 -12.31 12.97
N VAL A 115 3.66 -12.46 11.99
CA VAL A 115 3.95 -11.40 11.02
C VAL A 115 2.73 -11.07 10.17
N LEU A 116 2.08 -12.08 9.59
CA LEU A 116 0.90 -11.89 8.75
C LEU A 116 -0.25 -11.28 9.54
N LYS A 117 -0.43 -11.65 10.81
CA LYS A 117 -1.42 -11.03 11.71
C LYS A 117 -1.09 -9.56 11.98
N VAL A 118 0.16 -9.22 12.30
CA VAL A 118 0.58 -7.82 12.53
C VAL A 118 0.39 -6.97 11.27
N MET A 119 0.68 -7.51 10.09
CA MET A 119 0.48 -6.79 8.84
C MET A 119 -0.98 -6.45 8.55
N THR A 120 -1.95 -7.12 9.20
CA THR A 120 -3.36 -6.78 9.01
C THR A 120 -3.72 -5.38 9.50
N VAL A 121 -2.91 -4.80 10.41
CA VAL A 121 -3.04 -3.40 10.84
C VAL A 121 -2.95 -2.44 9.64
N GLY A 122 -2.20 -2.81 8.60
CA GLY A 122 -2.08 -2.01 7.38
C GLY A 122 -3.43 -1.81 6.67
N PHE A 123 -4.32 -2.81 6.68
CA PHE A 123 -5.66 -2.68 6.08
C PHE A 123 -6.54 -1.65 6.78
N LEU A 124 -6.27 -1.34 8.06
CA LEU A 124 -7.03 -0.34 8.78
C LEU A 124 -6.69 1.07 8.29
N LEU A 125 -5.43 1.36 7.95
CA LEU A 125 -5.00 2.69 7.50
C LEU A 125 -5.13 2.88 5.99
N SER A 126 -5.04 1.78 5.23
CA SER A 126 -5.03 1.75 3.77
C SER A 126 -6.20 2.51 3.10
N PRO A 127 -7.48 2.37 3.53
CA PRO A 127 -8.61 3.07 2.90
C PRO A 127 -8.44 4.58 2.83
N TRP A 128 -7.96 5.20 3.91
CA TRP A 128 -7.73 6.65 3.96
C TRP A 128 -6.58 7.07 3.06
N VAL A 129 -5.49 6.31 3.03
CA VAL A 129 -4.36 6.54 2.13
C VAL A 129 -4.80 6.45 0.67
N ILE A 130 -5.59 5.43 0.33
CA ILE A 130 -6.12 5.21 -1.02
C ILE A 130 -7.01 6.38 -1.43
N VAL A 131 -8.03 6.73 -0.63
CA VAL A 131 -8.94 7.84 -0.96
C VAL A 131 -8.14 9.13 -1.11
N ALA A 132 -7.27 9.44 -0.15
CA ALA A 132 -6.57 10.71 -0.14
C ALA A 132 -5.60 10.87 -1.32
N SER A 133 -4.84 9.82 -1.62
CA SER A 133 -3.92 9.82 -2.76
C SER A 133 -4.64 9.89 -4.11
N ASN A 134 -5.83 9.28 -4.25
CA ASN A 134 -6.64 9.36 -5.46
C ASN A 134 -7.27 10.74 -5.64
N LEU A 135 -7.70 11.40 -4.56
CA LEU A 135 -8.20 12.79 -4.62
C LEU A 135 -7.11 13.75 -5.09
N LEU A 136 -5.90 13.67 -4.51
CA LEU A 136 -4.75 14.48 -4.95
C LEU A 136 -4.37 14.19 -6.40
N ALA A 137 -4.45 12.93 -6.84
CA ALA A 137 -4.19 12.56 -8.23
C ALA A 137 -5.22 13.16 -9.18
N LYS A 138 -6.50 13.17 -8.80
CA LYS A 138 -7.58 13.79 -9.58
C LYS A 138 -7.40 15.30 -9.72
N GLU A 139 -6.92 15.97 -8.67
CA GLU A 139 -6.56 17.40 -8.69
C GLU A 139 -5.24 17.69 -9.43
N MET A 140 -4.61 16.67 -10.03
CA MET A 140 -3.28 16.74 -10.65
C MET A 140 -2.18 17.25 -9.71
N ASN A 141 -2.36 17.14 -8.39
CA ASN A 141 -1.37 17.54 -7.39
C ASN A 141 -0.33 16.44 -7.16
N PHE A 142 0.32 16.00 -8.24
CA PHE A 142 1.35 14.96 -8.20
C PHE A 142 2.60 15.41 -7.43
N LYS A 143 2.88 16.72 -7.39
CA LYS A 143 4.02 17.26 -6.65
C LYS A 143 3.91 16.97 -5.15
N SER A 144 2.79 17.34 -4.52
CA SER A 144 2.57 17.07 -3.10
C SER A 144 2.52 15.57 -2.84
N ARG A 145 1.86 14.80 -3.73
CA ARG A 145 1.80 13.34 -3.62
C ARG A 145 3.20 12.71 -3.59
N SER A 146 4.04 13.06 -4.57
CA SER A 146 5.42 12.55 -4.65
C SER A 146 6.29 13.00 -3.48
N LYS A 147 6.10 14.22 -2.97
CA LYS A 147 6.81 14.71 -1.78
C LYS A 147 6.44 13.89 -0.53
N ILE A 148 5.15 13.61 -0.33
CA ILE A 148 4.66 12.81 0.81
C ILE A 148 5.20 11.38 0.71
N ASP A 149 5.12 10.77 -0.47
CA ASP A 149 5.66 9.43 -0.70
C ASP A 149 7.17 9.37 -0.43
N PHE A 150 7.90 10.42 -0.82
CA PHE A 150 9.33 10.52 -0.56
C PHE A 150 9.64 10.59 0.93
N ILE A 151 8.99 11.50 1.67
CA ILE A 151 9.18 11.64 3.10
C ILE A 151 8.82 10.34 3.83
N ALA A 152 7.69 9.72 3.48
CA ALA A 152 7.27 8.46 4.08
C ALA A 152 8.27 7.33 3.83
N SER A 153 8.81 7.22 2.61
CA SER A 153 9.86 6.26 2.25
C SER A 153 11.14 6.49 3.04
N VAL A 154 11.61 7.74 3.15
CA VAL A 154 12.79 8.08 3.95
C VAL A 154 12.58 7.75 5.43
N CYS A 155 11.47 8.15 6.02
CA CYS A 155 11.16 7.82 7.42
C CYS A 155 11.04 6.32 7.65
N GLY A 156 10.43 5.57 6.72
CA GLY A 156 10.34 4.11 6.76
C GLY A 156 11.71 3.44 6.70
N SER A 157 12.57 3.86 5.77
CA SER A 157 13.94 3.35 5.64
C SER A 157 14.82 3.69 6.85
N ILE A 158 14.67 4.89 7.44
CA ILE A 158 15.35 5.23 8.71
C ILE A 158 14.85 4.33 9.84
N SER A 159 13.55 4.07 9.91
CA SER A 159 12.96 3.16 10.89
C SER A 159 13.51 1.73 10.72
N ALA A 160 13.62 1.25 9.48
CA ALA A 160 14.22 -0.05 9.17
C ALA A 160 15.66 -0.14 9.66
N LEU A 161 16.49 0.85 9.34
CA LEU A 161 17.90 0.88 9.74
C LEU A 161 18.05 0.94 11.26
N ALA A 162 17.25 1.76 11.95
CA ALA A 162 17.28 1.87 13.40
C ALA A 162 16.91 0.52 14.05
N MET A 163 15.85 -0.13 13.60
CA MET A 163 15.43 -1.44 14.13
C MET A 163 16.40 -2.57 13.78
N ALA A 164 16.99 -2.54 12.58
CA ALA A 164 18.00 -3.51 12.19
C ALA A 164 19.27 -3.37 13.05
N TYR A 165 19.69 -2.14 13.38
CA TYR A 165 20.82 -1.89 14.28
C TYR A 165 20.55 -2.36 15.71
N LEU A 166 19.29 -2.31 16.15
CA LEU A 166 18.85 -2.87 17.44
C LEU A 166 18.70 -4.41 17.42
N GLY A 167 19.02 -5.07 16.31
CA GLY A 167 18.99 -6.54 16.20
C GLY A 167 17.58 -7.12 16.06
N MET A 168 16.60 -6.35 15.59
CA MET A 168 15.21 -6.83 15.45
C MET A 168 14.98 -7.79 14.26
N GLY A 169 16.03 -8.11 13.48
CA GLY A 169 15.95 -9.06 12.36
C GLY A 169 14.90 -8.68 11.32
N TYR A 170 14.10 -9.66 10.88
CA TYR A 170 13.03 -9.47 9.90
C TYR A 170 11.95 -8.43 10.31
N TRP A 171 11.75 -8.19 11.63
CA TRP A 171 10.79 -7.20 12.12
C TRP A 171 11.13 -5.77 11.69
N SER A 172 12.42 -5.50 11.46
CA SER A 172 12.88 -4.18 11.00
C SER A 172 12.20 -3.76 9.69
N LEU A 173 12.00 -4.70 8.76
CA LEU A 173 11.41 -4.45 7.45
C LEU A 173 9.88 -4.45 7.50
N ILE A 174 9.27 -5.32 8.30
CA ILE A 174 7.80 -5.37 8.46
C ILE A 174 7.30 -4.07 9.09
N LEU A 175 7.90 -3.66 10.20
CA LEU A 175 7.50 -2.43 10.90
C LEU A 175 7.84 -1.18 10.08
N ALA A 176 8.91 -1.21 9.29
CA ALA A 176 9.20 -0.13 8.34
C ALA A 176 8.09 0.03 7.29
N ASN A 177 7.56 -1.06 6.74
CA ASN A 177 6.44 -1.00 5.80
C ASN A 177 5.19 -0.37 6.44
N LEU A 178 4.86 -0.75 7.68
CA LEU A 178 3.77 -0.13 8.44
C LEU A 178 4.05 1.35 8.75
N ALA A 179 5.31 1.71 9.05
CA ALA A 179 5.71 3.10 9.25
C ALA A 179 5.53 3.94 7.99
N VAL A 180 5.94 3.44 6.80
CA VAL A 180 5.69 4.12 5.52
C VAL A 180 4.20 4.38 5.33
N LEU A 181 3.35 3.38 5.58
CA LEU A 181 1.90 3.52 5.46
C LEU A 181 1.35 4.57 6.43
N PHE A 182 1.84 4.56 7.67
CA PHE A 182 1.45 5.54 8.69
C PHE A 182 1.86 6.97 8.32
N PHE A 183 3.09 7.18 7.85
CA PHE A 183 3.55 8.50 7.40
C PHE A 183 2.79 8.98 6.15
N ARG A 184 2.45 8.07 5.23
CA ARG A 184 1.56 8.38 4.10
C ARG A 184 0.18 8.79 4.59
N PHE A 185 -0.39 8.06 5.53
CA PHE A 185 -1.69 8.39 6.12
C PHE A 185 -1.69 9.80 6.69
N ILE A 186 -0.69 10.14 7.51
CA ILE A 186 -0.55 11.49 8.08
C ILE A 186 -0.37 12.53 6.97
N GLY A 187 0.63 12.34 6.10
CA GLY A 187 0.99 13.33 5.09
C GLY A 187 -0.14 13.63 4.12
N TYR A 188 -0.86 12.61 3.66
CA TYR A 188 -1.98 12.79 2.74
C TYR A 188 -3.18 13.47 3.39
N ASN A 189 -3.53 13.12 4.63
CA ASN A 189 -4.65 13.76 5.32
C ASN A 189 -4.33 15.23 5.69
N ILE A 190 -3.06 15.55 6.02
CA ILE A 190 -2.61 16.93 6.24
C ILE A 190 -2.70 17.74 4.95
N GLU A 191 -2.21 17.21 3.83
CA GLU A 191 -2.22 17.92 2.53
C GLU A 191 -3.66 18.19 2.06
N LEU A 192 -4.58 17.25 2.26
CA LEU A 192 -6.00 17.46 1.96
C LEU A 192 -6.70 18.44 2.91
N LYS A 193 -6.06 18.80 4.03
CA LYS A 193 -6.60 19.66 5.11
C LYS A 193 -7.96 19.20 5.65
N LYS A 194 -8.35 17.95 5.37
CA LYS A 194 -9.67 17.41 5.65
C LYS A 194 -9.60 15.89 5.76
N ILE A 195 -10.08 15.38 6.89
CA ILE A 195 -10.28 13.95 7.10
C ILE A 195 -11.72 13.62 6.71
N TYR A 196 -11.88 12.66 5.81
CA TYR A 196 -13.20 12.15 5.45
C TYR A 196 -13.60 11.03 6.42
N TRP A 197 -14.88 11.04 6.83
CA TRP A 197 -15.48 10.01 7.66
C TRP A 197 -16.33 9.07 6.78
N PRO A 198 -16.30 7.76 7.03
CA PRO A 198 -17.03 6.81 6.20
C PRO A 198 -18.54 6.97 6.34
N SER A 199 -19.25 6.62 5.27
CA SER A 199 -20.70 6.46 5.27
C SER A 199 -21.04 5.03 4.89
N ILE A 200 -21.93 4.40 5.66
CA ILE A 200 -22.40 3.01 5.43
C ILE A 200 -23.55 2.98 4.40
N ASN A 201 -23.90 4.14 3.81
CA ASN A 201 -24.92 4.20 2.77
C ASN A 201 -24.32 3.89 1.39
N PHE A 202 -24.56 2.69 0.85
CA PHE A 202 -24.02 2.27 -0.46
C PHE A 202 -24.95 2.53 -1.65
N SER A 203 -25.98 3.37 -1.49
CA SER A 203 -26.84 3.72 -2.62
C SER A 203 -26.08 4.47 -3.71
N GLY A 204 -26.26 4.09 -4.98
CA GLY A 204 -25.63 4.77 -6.12
C GLY A 204 -24.12 4.52 -6.30
N THR A 205 -23.53 3.53 -5.60
CA THR A 205 -22.13 3.13 -5.81
C THR A 205 -21.97 1.88 -6.68
N SER A 206 -23.06 1.35 -7.24
CA SER A 206 -23.04 0.06 -7.98
C SER A 206 -22.07 0.05 -9.16
N ASP A 207 -21.98 1.15 -9.92
CA ASP A 207 -21.04 1.26 -11.04
C ASP A 207 -19.59 1.34 -10.57
N ALA A 208 -19.34 2.02 -9.45
CA ALA A 208 -18.03 2.07 -8.81
C ALA A 208 -17.60 0.69 -8.29
N ILE A 209 -18.54 -0.09 -7.73
CA ILE A 209 -18.30 -1.46 -7.29
C ILE A 209 -18.00 -2.38 -8.48
N LYS A 210 -18.79 -2.33 -9.56
CA LYS A 210 -18.56 -3.13 -10.77
C LYS A 210 -17.20 -2.82 -11.39
N PHE A 211 -16.90 -1.53 -11.57
CA PHE A 211 -15.59 -1.08 -12.06
C PHE A 211 -14.46 -1.50 -11.12
N GLY A 212 -14.70 -1.39 -9.82
CA GLY A 212 -13.83 -1.85 -8.75
C GLY A 212 -13.45 -3.33 -8.90
N ALA A 213 -14.48 -4.17 -8.95
CA ALA A 213 -14.37 -5.61 -9.04
C ALA A 213 -13.67 -6.06 -10.33
N THR A 214 -13.98 -5.45 -11.48
CA THR A 214 -13.30 -5.79 -12.76
C THR A 214 -11.80 -5.47 -12.68
N LEU A 215 -11.43 -4.30 -12.15
CA LEU A 215 -10.01 -3.95 -12.01
C LEU A 215 -9.28 -4.83 -10.98
N ALA A 216 -9.96 -5.20 -9.89
CA ALA A 216 -9.44 -6.14 -8.90
C ALA A 216 -9.17 -7.50 -9.53
N ALA A 217 -10.14 -8.06 -10.27
CA ALA A 217 -9.97 -9.33 -10.97
C ALA A 217 -8.76 -9.32 -11.91
N THR A 218 -8.61 -8.26 -12.71
CA THR A 218 -7.45 -8.10 -13.61
C THR A 218 -6.13 -8.00 -12.84
N GLY A 219 -6.10 -7.25 -11.73
CA GLY A 219 -4.90 -7.11 -10.90
C GLY A 219 -4.47 -8.43 -10.25
N ILE A 220 -5.43 -9.21 -9.74
CA ILE A 220 -5.16 -10.55 -9.19
C ILE A 220 -4.53 -11.44 -10.25
N LEU A 221 -5.14 -11.53 -11.44
CA LEU A 221 -4.63 -12.36 -12.54
C LEU A 221 -3.20 -11.98 -12.90
N PHE A 222 -2.92 -10.67 -12.98
CA PHE A 222 -1.57 -10.18 -13.25
C PHE A 222 -0.59 -10.52 -12.13
N THR A 223 -0.98 -10.41 -10.86
CA THR A 223 -0.08 -10.72 -9.75
C THR A 223 0.20 -12.19 -9.61
N VAL A 224 -0.83 -13.03 -9.73
CA VAL A 224 -0.65 -14.49 -9.73
C VAL A 224 0.31 -14.87 -10.85
N PHE A 225 0.14 -14.31 -12.05
CA PHE A 225 1.06 -14.53 -13.17
C PHE A 225 2.52 -14.11 -12.84
N MET A 226 2.71 -12.95 -12.22
CA MET A 226 4.04 -12.41 -11.87
C MET A 226 4.70 -13.05 -10.65
N LYS A 227 3.95 -13.79 -9.82
CA LYS A 227 4.40 -14.32 -8.53
C LYS A 227 4.22 -15.84 -8.41
N VAL A 228 3.84 -16.50 -9.51
CA VAL A 228 3.63 -17.95 -9.53
C VAL A 228 4.92 -18.69 -9.18
N ASP A 229 6.06 -18.12 -9.57
CA ASP A 229 7.40 -18.61 -9.27
C ASP A 229 7.67 -18.64 -7.77
N ILE A 230 7.41 -17.55 -7.04
CA ILE A 230 7.62 -17.48 -5.59
C ILE A 230 6.59 -18.33 -4.83
N LEU A 231 5.34 -18.36 -5.31
CA LEU A 231 4.29 -19.17 -4.70
C LEU A 231 4.59 -20.68 -4.77
N ILE A 232 5.16 -21.14 -5.90
CA ILE A 232 5.51 -22.55 -6.11
C ILE A 232 6.89 -22.87 -5.54
N ALA A 233 7.89 -22.02 -5.76
CA ALA A 233 9.27 -22.26 -5.33
C ALA A 233 9.45 -22.11 -3.82
N GLY A 234 8.64 -21.32 -3.12
CA GLY A 234 8.72 -21.18 -1.67
C GLY A 234 8.41 -22.46 -0.88
N GLN A 235 7.94 -23.52 -1.55
CA GLN A 235 7.69 -24.85 -0.96
C GLN A 235 8.91 -25.79 -1.02
N PHE A 236 9.90 -25.51 -1.87
CA PHE A 236 11.08 -26.36 -2.11
C PHE A 236 12.35 -25.71 -1.57
#